data_AF-A0A2L2XQA6-F1
#
_entry.id   AF-A0A2L2XQA6-F1
#
_cell.length_a   1.000
_cell.length_b   1.000
_cell.length_c   1.000
_cell.angle_alpha   90.00
_cell.angle_beta   90.00
_cell.angle_gamma   90.00
#
_symmetry.space_group_name_H-M   'P 1'
#
loop_
_entity.id
_entity.type
_entity.pdbx_description
1 polymer ?
#
loop_
_entity_poly.entity_id
_entity_poly.type
_entity_poly.pdbx_seq_one_letter_code
_entity_poly.pdbx_strand_id
1 'polypeptide(L)'
;MTNIPTLNLAKEPSYHNSSLKYVLLFLGLIVWIIIPIIGIFPLLLFIHFNLNSKKNKISVLNLSILILIAVTTAIFTSSQNIISDTAAYVTRYGDLGQYSPFELAYGKGVEFILPLLSYPIYIISNGSKYSFLFCWSLFINLATIYIAIKLSRENFALILFYTIANPAFFLQIFLMRQFIASIFVLLALVNLESEITTWGFYATSFFTHTTSIMYLPIIIWGIKGTNWIRKLFSIFTNSLVFKILVLFLLVSAFAIGVRYGTLLKFFDMLKETEALYAKSRYWAAEKQDTGLGISLTKIVEFLTIFLINSFMLKKNQQSPRDKNRDMIMSIIFTSLFFLCLITSDIGGYFSLRIGLLLLGFSGIFYYQLLDKKWKIPYLKNIFIAISLIAVFLRFFYFLYNQGKGELYYLNGQPFENSILEYIKLAYESFTNDVQIEIFR
;
A
#
# COMPACT_ATOMS: atom_id res chain seq x y z
N MET A 1 -31.66 41.37 35.18
CA MET A 1 -30.98 40.42 34.27
C MET A 1 -29.68 40.03 34.93
N THR A 2 -29.63 38.81 35.46
CA THR A 2 -28.56 38.28 36.29
C THR A 2 -27.38 37.83 35.43
N ASN A 3 -26.18 38.30 35.80
CA ASN A 3 -24.89 37.94 35.20
C ASN A 3 -24.69 36.43 35.22
N ILE A 4 -24.66 35.81 34.04
CA ILE A 4 -24.18 34.43 33.87
C ILE A 4 -22.65 34.51 33.82
N PRO A 5 -21.92 33.88 34.75
CA PRO A 5 -20.48 33.79 34.65
C PRO A 5 -20.13 32.89 33.49
N THR A 6 -19.43 33.43 32.50
CA THR A 6 -18.77 32.66 31.45
C THR A 6 -17.74 31.75 32.11
N LEU A 7 -18.08 30.46 32.17
CA LEU A 7 -17.17 29.40 32.61
C LEU A 7 -15.99 29.39 31.62
N ASN A 8 -14.86 29.98 32.05
CA ASN A 8 -13.59 29.89 31.34
C ASN A 8 -13.10 28.43 31.38
N LEU A 9 -13.60 27.61 30.45
CA LEU A 9 -13.12 26.27 30.10
C LEU A 9 -11.82 26.34 29.27
N ALA A 10 -10.95 27.30 29.57
CA ALA A 10 -9.66 27.51 28.93
C ALA A 10 -8.53 27.13 29.90
N LYS A 11 -8.41 25.82 30.18
CA LYS A 11 -7.12 25.20 30.49
C LYS A 11 -7.02 23.93 29.67
N GLU A 12 -6.39 24.04 28.50
CA GLU A 12 -5.98 22.91 27.67
C GLU A 12 -5.21 21.88 28.53
N PRO A 13 -5.53 20.58 28.47
CA PRO A 13 -4.79 19.57 29.20
C PRO A 13 -3.48 19.27 28.47
N SER A 14 -2.47 20.11 28.65
CA SER A 14 -1.12 19.89 28.12
C SER A 14 -0.35 18.76 28.83
N TYR A 15 -0.83 18.33 30.01
CA TYR A 15 -0.18 17.30 30.83
C TYR A 15 -0.54 15.85 30.46
N HIS A 16 -1.70 15.59 29.83
CA HIS A 16 -2.16 14.21 29.56
C HIS A 16 -1.52 13.54 28.34
N ASN A 17 -0.89 14.31 27.44
CA ASN A 17 -0.25 13.76 26.24
C ASN A 17 1.17 13.21 26.50
N SER A 18 1.83 13.57 27.61
CA SER A 18 3.22 13.20 27.84
C SER A 18 3.41 11.78 28.35
N SER A 19 2.49 11.25 29.15
CA SER A 19 2.55 9.89 29.72
C SER A 19 2.02 8.83 28.77
N LEU A 20 0.96 9.14 28.01
CA LEU A 20 0.32 8.21 27.06
C LEU A 20 1.30 7.65 26.04
N LYS A 21 2.21 8.48 25.50
CA LYS A 21 3.23 8.02 24.55
C LYS A 21 4.15 6.97 25.19
N TYR A 22 4.57 7.13 26.43
CA TYR A 22 5.43 6.13 27.08
C TYR A 22 4.66 4.84 27.35
N VAL A 23 3.39 4.91 27.72
CA VAL A 23 2.51 3.73 27.83
C VAL A 23 2.44 2.99 26.48
N LEU A 24 2.26 3.72 25.37
CA LEU A 24 2.23 3.12 24.03
C LEU A 24 3.58 2.50 23.62
N LEU A 25 4.70 3.11 24.03
CA LEU A 25 6.04 2.55 23.80
C LEU A 25 6.23 1.24 24.55
N PHE A 26 5.96 1.22 25.87
CA PHE A 26 6.10 0.03 26.70
C PHE A 26 5.14 -1.08 26.25
N LEU A 27 3.87 -0.76 26.06
CA LEU A 27 2.88 -1.70 25.53
C LEU A 27 3.31 -2.23 24.16
N GLY A 28 3.79 -1.35 23.28
CA GLY A 28 4.21 -1.75 21.95
C GLY A 28 5.43 -2.66 21.95
N LEU A 29 6.42 -2.43 22.83
CA LEU A 29 7.56 -3.32 22.98
C LEU A 29 7.17 -4.67 23.58
N ILE A 30 6.31 -4.70 24.61
CA ILE A 30 5.82 -5.95 25.23
C ILE A 30 5.06 -6.77 24.19
N VAL A 31 4.10 -6.15 23.51
CA VAL A 31 3.32 -6.83 22.47
C VAL A 31 4.20 -7.24 21.31
N TRP A 32 5.21 -6.45 20.93
CA TRP A 32 6.16 -6.81 19.88
C TRP A 32 7.04 -8.00 20.26
N ILE A 33 7.42 -8.15 21.53
CA ILE A 33 8.16 -9.34 21.99
C ILE A 33 7.29 -10.60 21.85
N ILE A 34 6.00 -10.52 22.20
CA ILE A 34 5.09 -11.66 22.21
C ILE A 34 4.56 -11.99 20.80
N ILE A 35 4.10 -10.97 20.06
CA ILE A 35 3.55 -11.06 18.70
C ILE A 35 4.09 -9.87 17.89
N PRO A 36 5.27 -10.00 17.25
CA PRO A 36 5.97 -8.90 16.59
C PRO A 36 5.11 -8.09 15.61
N ILE A 37 4.31 -8.76 14.76
CA ILE A 37 3.50 -8.07 13.75
C ILE A 37 2.38 -7.21 14.36
N ILE A 38 1.83 -7.59 15.53
CA ILE A 38 0.81 -6.79 16.23
C ILE A 38 1.48 -5.64 17.00
N GLY A 39 2.67 -5.85 17.57
CA GLY A 39 3.39 -4.82 18.32
C GLY A 39 3.74 -3.56 17.52
N ILE A 40 3.77 -3.65 16.19
CA ILE A 40 3.99 -2.51 15.29
C ILE A 40 2.97 -1.38 15.49
N PHE A 41 1.69 -1.71 15.72
CA PHE A 41 0.61 -0.72 15.76
C PHE A 41 0.72 0.26 16.94
N PRO A 42 0.84 -0.19 18.21
CA PRO A 42 1.12 0.70 19.33
C PRO A 42 2.46 1.44 19.19
N LEU A 43 3.49 0.85 18.56
CA LEU A 43 4.76 1.54 18.28
C LEU A 43 4.59 2.68 17.25
N LEU A 44 3.76 2.50 16.22
CA LEU A 44 3.40 3.56 15.28
C LEU A 44 2.61 4.68 15.95
N LEU A 45 1.67 4.33 16.85
CA LEU A 45 0.96 5.32 17.65
C LEU A 45 1.92 6.09 18.57
N PHE A 46 2.89 5.41 19.20
CA PHE A 46 3.95 6.08 19.95
C PHE A 46 4.69 7.10 19.08
N ILE A 47 5.14 6.71 17.87
CA ILE A 47 5.81 7.63 16.95
C ILE A 47 4.90 8.84 16.67
N HIS A 48 3.61 8.61 16.35
CA HIS A 48 2.66 9.67 16.08
C HIS A 48 2.56 10.67 17.24
N PHE A 49 2.41 10.21 18.49
CA PHE A 49 2.32 11.07 19.67
C PHE A 49 3.67 11.66 20.12
N ASN A 50 4.78 11.04 19.77
CA ASN A 50 6.12 11.50 20.12
C ASN A 50 6.71 12.49 19.09
N LEU A 51 6.04 12.69 17.95
CA LEU A 51 6.45 13.69 16.97
C LEU A 51 6.25 15.11 17.51
N ASN A 52 7.35 15.84 17.60
CA ASN A 52 7.31 17.26 17.97
C ASN A 52 7.14 18.09 16.69
N SER A 53 5.91 18.52 16.41
CA SER A 53 5.56 19.34 15.24
C SER A 53 6.42 20.61 15.10
N LYS A 54 6.99 21.11 16.21
CA LYS A 54 7.81 22.34 16.22
C LYS A 54 9.26 22.16 15.77
N LYS A 55 9.83 20.95 15.78
CA LYS A 55 11.29 20.75 15.58
C LYS A 55 11.70 20.15 14.23
N ASN A 56 10.76 19.79 13.35
CA ASN A 56 11.02 19.27 12.00
C ASN A 56 12.05 18.12 11.91
N LYS A 57 12.35 17.44 13.02
CA LYS A 57 13.36 16.37 13.10
C LYS A 57 12.75 15.13 13.72
N ILE A 58 12.95 13.99 13.05
CA ILE A 58 12.65 12.66 13.57
C ILE A 58 13.72 12.35 14.62
N SER A 59 13.31 11.95 15.83
CA SER A 59 14.25 11.56 16.88
C SER A 59 14.93 10.24 16.53
N VAL A 60 16.13 10.00 17.07
CA VAL A 60 16.86 8.74 16.90
C VAL A 60 15.99 7.56 17.34
N LEU A 61 15.27 7.68 18.46
CA LEU A 61 14.34 6.65 18.94
C LEU A 61 13.23 6.35 17.92
N ASN A 62 12.59 7.37 17.36
CA ASN A 62 11.54 7.15 16.35
C ASN A 62 12.13 6.49 15.08
N LEU A 63 13.35 6.86 14.68
CA LEU A 63 14.05 6.25 13.55
C LEU A 63 14.37 4.77 13.81
N SER A 64 14.88 4.44 15.01
CA SER A 64 15.15 3.06 15.41
C SER A 64 13.87 2.21 15.40
N ILE A 65 12.75 2.76 15.89
CA ILE A 65 11.46 2.07 15.85
C ILE A 65 10.97 1.90 14.40
N LEU A 66 11.15 2.88 13.52
CA LEU A 66 10.79 2.73 12.11
C LEU A 66 11.60 1.63 11.40
N ILE A 67 12.90 1.54 11.69
CA ILE A 67 13.76 0.47 11.19
C ILE A 67 13.28 -0.89 11.74
N LEU A 68 12.97 -0.95 13.04
CA LEU A 68 12.42 -2.15 13.67
C LEU A 68 11.14 -2.61 12.98
N ILE A 69 10.23 -1.69 12.69
CA ILE A 69 8.98 -1.95 11.98
C ILE A 69 9.29 -2.50 10.59
N ALA A 70 10.18 -1.84 9.82
CA ALA A 70 10.53 -2.28 8.47
C ALA A 70 11.16 -3.68 8.44
N VAL A 71 12.02 -4.01 9.40
CA VAL A 71 12.63 -5.34 9.52
C VAL A 71 11.58 -6.37 9.94
N THR A 72 10.71 -6.05 10.89
CA THR A 72 9.66 -6.96 11.37
C THR A 72 8.67 -7.31 10.24
N THR A 73 8.20 -6.30 9.49
CA THR A 73 7.34 -6.53 8.33
C THR A 73 8.08 -7.24 7.21
N ALA A 74 9.38 -6.98 7.03
CA ALA A 74 10.20 -7.68 6.04
C ALA A 74 10.27 -9.18 6.33
N ILE A 75 10.66 -9.57 7.56
CA ILE A 75 10.71 -10.97 8.01
C ILE A 75 9.33 -11.63 7.86
N PHE A 76 8.28 -11.01 8.40
CA PHE A 76 6.92 -11.54 8.32
C PHE A 76 6.48 -11.81 6.87
N THR A 77 6.91 -10.94 5.95
CA THR A 77 6.59 -11.09 4.53
C THR A 77 7.45 -12.16 3.85
N SER A 78 8.76 -12.18 4.11
CA SER A 78 9.70 -13.09 3.45
C SER A 78 9.63 -14.53 3.97
N SER A 79 9.03 -14.76 5.13
CA SER A 79 8.77 -16.09 5.70
C SER A 79 7.47 -16.74 5.17
N GLN A 80 6.95 -16.28 4.04
CA GLN A 80 5.80 -16.90 3.36
C GLN A 80 6.27 -17.92 2.33
N ASN A 81 5.42 -18.92 2.05
CA ASN A 81 5.65 -19.83 0.93
C ASN A 81 5.65 -19.05 -0.39
N ILE A 82 6.59 -19.34 -1.27
CA ILE A 82 6.72 -18.63 -2.55
C ILE A 82 5.82 -19.30 -3.58
N ILE A 83 4.80 -18.60 -4.05
CA ILE A 83 3.92 -19.06 -5.14
C ILE A 83 3.88 -18.04 -6.30
N SER A 84 3.29 -18.46 -7.42
CA SER A 84 2.90 -17.57 -8.54
C SER A 84 4.08 -16.86 -9.23
N ASP A 85 3.97 -15.56 -9.53
CA ASP A 85 4.93 -14.76 -10.31
C ASP A 85 6.32 -14.75 -9.65
N THR A 86 6.36 -14.63 -8.32
CA THR A 86 7.62 -14.52 -7.58
C THR A 86 8.44 -15.81 -7.61
N ALA A 87 7.80 -16.98 -7.70
CA ALA A 87 8.52 -18.26 -7.85
C ALA A 87 9.36 -18.30 -9.14
N ALA A 88 8.81 -17.77 -10.24
CA ALA A 88 9.54 -17.66 -11.51
C ALA A 88 10.75 -16.71 -11.40
N TYR A 89 10.60 -15.60 -10.68
CA TYR A 89 11.69 -14.64 -10.47
C TYR A 89 12.77 -15.16 -9.53
N VAL A 90 12.41 -15.86 -8.46
CA VAL A 90 13.36 -16.52 -7.56
C VAL A 90 14.13 -17.61 -8.29
N THR A 91 13.47 -18.38 -9.16
CA THR A 91 14.14 -19.37 -10.01
C THR A 91 15.15 -18.72 -10.93
N ARG A 92 14.75 -17.64 -11.62
CA ARG A 92 15.63 -16.83 -12.48
C ARG A 92 16.76 -16.15 -11.72
N TYR A 93 16.55 -15.76 -10.47
CA TYR A 93 17.60 -15.18 -9.63
C TYR A 93 18.76 -16.17 -9.42
N GLY A 94 18.48 -17.48 -9.34
CA GLY A 94 19.52 -18.51 -9.28
C GLY A 94 20.43 -18.55 -10.52
N ASP A 95 19.89 -18.20 -11.69
CA ASP A 95 20.63 -18.19 -12.96
C ASP A 95 21.69 -17.06 -13.03
N LEU A 96 21.67 -16.08 -12.11
CA LEU A 96 22.67 -15.01 -12.05
C LEU A 96 24.08 -15.51 -11.72
N GLY A 97 24.24 -16.79 -11.33
CA GLY A 97 25.55 -17.43 -11.19
C GLY A 97 26.20 -17.83 -12.52
N GLN A 98 25.42 -17.89 -13.60
CA GLN A 98 25.89 -18.32 -14.92
C GLN A 98 25.71 -17.25 -15.99
N TYR A 99 24.78 -16.33 -15.79
CA TYR A 99 24.46 -15.26 -16.73
C TYR A 99 24.59 -13.90 -16.08
N SER A 100 25.08 -12.92 -16.83
CA SER A 100 25.01 -11.53 -16.41
C SER A 100 23.54 -11.06 -16.34
N PRO A 101 23.24 -10.00 -15.55
CA PRO A 101 21.89 -9.45 -15.47
C PRO A 101 21.29 -9.05 -16.83
N PHE A 102 22.13 -8.61 -17.77
CA PHE A 102 21.72 -8.24 -19.12
C PHE A 102 21.36 -9.46 -19.95
N GLU A 103 22.21 -10.49 -19.98
CA GLU A 103 21.94 -11.74 -20.72
C GLU A 103 20.66 -12.41 -20.22
N LEU A 104 20.42 -12.37 -18.91
CA LEU A 104 19.23 -12.94 -18.30
C LEU A 104 17.95 -12.18 -18.71
N ALA A 105 18.03 -10.84 -18.75
CA ALA A 105 16.92 -10.00 -19.17
C ALA A 105 16.55 -10.22 -20.66
N TYR A 106 17.56 -10.19 -21.55
CA TYR A 106 17.35 -10.33 -22.99
C TYR A 106 17.07 -11.78 -23.41
N GLY A 107 17.76 -12.76 -22.84
CA GLY A 107 17.70 -14.17 -23.24
C GLY A 107 16.47 -14.91 -22.71
N LYS A 108 15.88 -14.47 -21.59
CA LYS A 108 14.71 -15.13 -20.97
C LYS A 108 13.44 -14.28 -20.91
N GLY A 109 13.43 -13.12 -21.60
CA GLY A 109 12.27 -12.23 -21.68
C GLY A 109 11.85 -11.67 -20.32
N VAL A 110 12.83 -11.24 -19.52
CA VAL A 110 12.62 -10.72 -18.16
C VAL A 110 12.89 -9.23 -18.15
N GLU A 111 12.08 -8.45 -17.42
CA GLU A 111 12.35 -7.04 -17.25
C GLU A 111 13.68 -6.80 -16.52
N PHE A 112 14.52 -5.96 -17.12
CA PHE A 112 15.94 -5.83 -16.79
C PHE A 112 16.24 -5.31 -15.37
N ILE A 113 15.36 -4.51 -14.78
CA ILE A 113 15.62 -3.87 -13.48
C ILE A 113 15.73 -4.89 -12.34
N LEU A 114 14.90 -5.93 -12.35
CA LEU A 114 14.88 -6.88 -11.24
C LEU A 114 16.18 -7.73 -11.20
N PRO A 115 16.66 -8.35 -12.29
CA PRO A 115 17.97 -9.01 -12.30
C PRO A 115 19.13 -8.05 -11.98
N LEU A 116 19.11 -6.82 -12.53
CA LEU A 116 20.18 -5.85 -12.31
C LEU A 116 20.33 -5.50 -10.83
N LEU A 117 19.23 -5.11 -10.18
CA LEU A 117 19.24 -4.68 -8.79
C LEU A 117 19.39 -5.86 -7.82
N SER A 118 19.09 -7.07 -8.26
CA SER A 118 19.26 -8.29 -7.44
C SER A 118 20.68 -8.85 -7.51
N TYR A 119 21.48 -8.48 -8.50
CA TYR A 119 22.83 -9.01 -8.67
C TYR A 119 23.78 -8.73 -7.49
N PRO A 120 23.80 -7.52 -6.88
CA PRO A 120 24.57 -7.30 -5.66
C PRO A 120 24.12 -8.20 -4.50
N ILE A 121 22.81 -8.42 -4.36
CA ILE A 121 22.25 -9.33 -3.35
C ILE A 121 22.75 -10.76 -3.62
N TYR A 122 22.75 -11.19 -4.88
CA TYR A 122 23.29 -12.49 -5.30
C TYR A 122 24.74 -12.67 -4.88
N ILE A 123 25.61 -11.71 -5.17
CA ILE A 123 27.03 -11.77 -4.83
C ILE A 123 27.23 -11.86 -3.30
N ILE A 124 26.55 -10.98 -2.55
CA ILE A 124 26.75 -10.88 -1.09
C ILE A 124 26.18 -12.10 -0.36
N SER A 125 25.08 -12.66 -0.85
CA SER A 125 24.37 -13.77 -0.20
C SER A 125 24.67 -15.15 -0.82
N ASN A 126 25.61 -15.22 -1.76
CA ASN A 126 25.93 -16.43 -2.51
C ASN A 126 24.69 -17.09 -3.14
N GLY A 127 23.78 -16.28 -3.68
CA GLY A 127 22.57 -16.73 -4.37
C GLY A 127 21.42 -17.22 -3.48
N SER A 128 21.43 -16.92 -2.17
CA SER A 128 20.32 -17.23 -1.25
C SER A 128 18.99 -16.63 -1.73
N LYS A 129 17.98 -17.48 -1.99
CA LYS A 129 16.62 -17.07 -2.35
C LYS A 129 15.94 -16.32 -1.22
N TYR A 130 16.16 -16.73 0.03
CA TYR A 130 15.64 -15.99 1.19
C TYR A 130 16.19 -14.56 1.21
N SER A 131 17.48 -14.39 0.94
CA SER A 131 18.11 -13.06 0.89
C SER A 131 17.50 -12.17 -0.18
N PHE A 132 17.23 -12.72 -1.37
CA PHE A 132 16.49 -12.02 -2.43
C PHE A 132 15.13 -11.50 -1.92
N LEU A 133 14.34 -12.38 -1.31
CA LEU A 133 12.98 -12.06 -0.83
C LEU A 133 13.00 -11.05 0.31
N PHE A 134 13.87 -11.26 1.29
CA PHE A 134 14.04 -10.37 2.43
C PHE A 134 14.50 -8.99 1.99
N CYS A 135 15.50 -8.87 1.12
CA CYS A 135 16.01 -7.58 0.66
C CYS A 135 14.96 -6.79 -0.14
N TRP A 136 14.20 -7.44 -1.02
CA TRP A 136 13.14 -6.76 -1.76
C TRP A 136 11.96 -6.37 -0.87
N SER A 137 11.57 -7.22 0.06
CA SER A 137 10.57 -6.89 1.09
C SER A 137 11.03 -5.70 1.94
N LEU A 138 12.29 -5.71 2.39
CA LEU A 138 12.87 -4.62 3.15
C LEU A 138 12.91 -3.32 2.34
N PHE A 139 13.29 -3.38 1.05
CA PHE A 139 13.26 -2.24 0.15
C PHE A 139 11.86 -1.63 0.04
N ILE A 140 10.83 -2.45 -0.21
CA ILE A 140 9.44 -1.98 -0.32
C ILE A 140 8.98 -1.32 0.99
N ASN A 141 9.27 -1.94 2.13
CA ASN A 141 8.91 -1.41 3.45
C ASN A 141 9.62 -0.08 3.76
N LEU A 142 10.93 0.02 3.52
CA LEU A 142 11.70 1.25 3.72
C LEU A 142 11.26 2.37 2.76
N ALA A 143 11.02 2.05 1.48
CA ALA A 143 10.50 2.99 0.51
C ALA A 143 9.11 3.50 0.91
N THR A 144 8.25 2.63 1.45
CA THR A 144 6.93 3.01 1.97
C THR A 144 7.04 4.00 3.14
N ILE A 145 7.97 3.78 4.08
CA ILE A 145 8.26 4.72 5.16
C ILE A 145 8.70 6.08 4.61
N TYR A 146 9.63 6.08 3.66
CA TYR A 146 10.08 7.31 3.00
C TYR A 146 8.94 8.05 2.30
N ILE A 147 8.10 7.34 1.54
CA ILE A 147 6.93 7.88 0.85
C ILE A 147 5.96 8.51 1.86
N ALA A 148 5.64 7.81 2.96
CA ALA A 148 4.76 8.32 4.00
C ALA A 148 5.30 9.62 4.63
N ILE A 149 6.60 9.69 4.93
CA ILE A 149 7.26 10.89 5.48
C ILE A 149 7.21 12.06 4.48
N LYS A 150 7.42 11.79 3.19
CA LYS A 150 7.35 12.82 2.13
C LYS A 150 5.93 13.34 1.88
N LEU A 151 4.92 12.49 2.07
CA LEU A 151 3.52 12.89 1.96
C LEU A 151 3.08 13.74 3.14
N SER A 152 3.33 13.28 4.38
CA SER A 152 2.96 13.99 5.60
C SER A 152 4.00 13.80 6.71
N ARG A 153 4.69 14.88 7.09
CA ARG A 153 5.65 14.81 8.21
C ARG A 153 5.01 14.63 9.58
N GLU A 154 3.77 15.09 9.74
CA GLU A 154 3.05 15.03 11.02
C GLU A 154 2.29 13.71 11.17
N ASN A 155 1.74 13.18 10.08
CA ASN A 155 0.85 12.02 10.09
C ASN A 155 1.42 10.77 9.41
N PHE A 156 2.70 10.73 9.02
CA PHE A 156 3.29 9.54 8.36
C PHE A 156 3.11 8.26 9.17
N ALA A 157 3.19 8.32 10.50
CA ALA A 157 3.02 7.15 11.35
C ALA A 157 1.59 6.57 11.25
N LEU A 158 0.58 7.43 11.12
CA LEU A 158 -0.80 6.99 10.85
C LEU A 158 -0.95 6.46 9.42
N ILE A 159 -0.30 7.08 8.43
CA ILE A 159 -0.27 6.57 7.04
C ILE A 159 0.31 5.14 7.00
N LEU A 160 1.40 4.92 7.74
CA LEU A 160 2.02 3.60 7.88
C LEU A 160 1.11 2.62 8.61
N PHE A 161 0.37 3.08 9.63
CA PHE A 161 -0.62 2.25 10.31
C PHE A 161 -1.65 1.73 9.31
N TYR A 162 -2.27 2.62 8.50
CA TYR A 162 -3.24 2.20 7.48
C TYR A 162 -2.64 1.29 6.41
N THR A 163 -1.39 1.52 6.03
CA THR A 163 -0.72 0.73 5.00
C THR A 163 -0.40 -0.67 5.49
N ILE A 164 0.16 -0.82 6.70
CA ILE A 164 0.54 -2.12 7.27
C ILE A 164 -0.70 -2.88 7.77
N ALA A 165 -1.74 -2.20 8.26
CA ALA A 165 -3.01 -2.85 8.65
C ALA A 165 -3.78 -3.42 7.45
N ASN A 166 -3.36 -3.13 6.21
CA ASN A 166 -4.02 -3.63 5.01
C ASN A 166 -3.43 -4.98 4.60
N PRO A 167 -4.16 -6.11 4.70
CA PRO A 167 -3.62 -7.44 4.36
C PRO A 167 -3.06 -7.53 2.94
N ALA A 168 -3.65 -6.79 2.00
CA ALA A 168 -3.19 -6.74 0.62
C ALA A 168 -1.77 -6.17 0.48
N PHE A 169 -1.25 -5.41 1.45
CA PHE A 169 0.14 -4.94 1.46
C PHE A 169 1.14 -6.10 1.48
N PHE A 170 0.79 -7.20 2.15
CA PHE A 170 1.66 -8.36 2.28
C PHE A 170 1.68 -9.27 1.05
N LEU A 171 0.83 -8.99 0.04
CA LEU A 171 0.89 -9.66 -1.26
C LEU A 171 2.16 -9.34 -2.05
N GLN A 172 3.00 -8.43 -1.53
CA GLN A 172 4.29 -8.07 -2.12
C GLN A 172 5.20 -9.26 -2.38
N ILE A 173 5.12 -10.35 -1.61
CA ILE A 173 5.95 -11.55 -1.85
C ILE A 173 5.45 -12.42 -3.01
N PHE A 174 4.19 -12.26 -3.43
CA PHE A 174 3.60 -13.02 -4.54
C PHE A 174 3.70 -12.25 -5.84
N LEU A 175 3.54 -10.92 -5.76
CA LEU A 175 3.50 -9.99 -6.89
C LEU A 175 4.66 -8.98 -6.78
N MET A 176 5.86 -9.49 -6.48
CA MET A 176 7.04 -8.71 -6.15
C MET A 176 7.36 -7.66 -7.21
N ARG A 177 7.40 -8.07 -8.48
CA ARG A 177 7.69 -7.17 -9.62
C ARG A 177 6.69 -6.00 -9.69
N GLN A 178 5.40 -6.27 -9.52
CA GLN A 178 4.35 -5.26 -9.59
C GLN A 178 4.41 -4.30 -8.39
N PHE A 179 4.73 -4.81 -7.21
CA PHE A 179 4.94 -4.00 -6.01
C PHE A 179 6.17 -3.09 -6.14
N ILE A 180 7.29 -3.60 -6.66
CA ILE A 180 8.50 -2.81 -6.92
C ILE A 180 8.21 -1.71 -7.95
N ALA A 181 7.56 -2.05 -9.06
CA ALA A 181 7.16 -1.07 -10.05
C ALA A 181 6.26 0.01 -9.44
N SER A 182 5.28 -0.37 -8.61
CA SER A 182 4.37 0.55 -7.92
C SER A 182 5.11 1.46 -6.93
N ILE A 183 6.07 0.93 -6.18
CA ILE A 183 6.93 1.72 -5.29
C ILE A 183 7.69 2.78 -6.07
N PHE A 184 8.27 2.43 -7.22
CA PHE A 184 8.98 3.40 -8.05
C PHE A 184 8.05 4.48 -8.62
N VAL A 185 6.80 4.14 -8.98
CA VAL A 185 5.79 5.15 -9.35
C VAL A 185 5.50 6.09 -8.17
N LEU A 186 5.28 5.55 -6.98
CA LEU A 186 5.03 6.36 -5.78
C LEU A 186 6.22 7.25 -5.43
N LEU A 187 7.45 6.75 -5.57
CA LEU A 187 8.68 7.52 -5.39
C LEU A 187 8.77 8.68 -6.41
N ALA A 188 8.39 8.45 -7.67
CA ALA A 188 8.30 9.52 -8.65
C ALA A 188 7.27 10.58 -8.23
N LEU A 189 6.09 10.17 -7.77
CA LEU A 189 4.99 11.05 -7.37
C LEU A 189 5.30 11.90 -6.12
N VAL A 190 6.06 11.39 -5.16
CA VAL A 190 6.45 12.17 -3.97
C VAL A 190 7.67 13.06 -4.20
N ASN A 191 8.43 12.82 -5.27
CA ASN A 191 9.62 13.59 -5.64
C ASN A 191 9.42 14.44 -6.91
N LEU A 192 8.18 14.86 -7.21
CA LEU A 192 7.86 15.89 -8.23
C LEU A 192 8.63 17.21 -8.07
N GLU A 193 9.43 17.31 -7.01
CA GLU A 193 10.33 18.42 -6.77
C GLU A 193 11.50 18.53 -7.72
N SER A 194 12.03 17.37 -8.12
CA SER A 194 13.14 17.26 -9.05
C SER A 194 12.70 16.41 -10.22
N GLU A 195 12.63 17.05 -11.39
CA GLU A 195 12.26 16.41 -12.66
C GLU A 195 13.19 15.22 -12.96
N ILE A 196 14.49 15.37 -12.72
CA ILE A 196 15.48 14.30 -12.89
C ILE A 196 15.15 13.12 -11.99
N THR A 197 14.90 13.34 -10.68
CA THR A 197 14.56 12.24 -9.77
C THR A 197 13.22 11.59 -10.12
N THR A 198 12.24 12.40 -10.56
CA THR A 198 10.92 11.91 -10.96
C THR A 198 11.03 11.01 -12.18
N TRP A 199 11.70 11.47 -13.25
CA TRP A 199 11.92 10.66 -14.45
C TRP A 199 12.79 9.45 -14.18
N GLY A 200 13.82 9.57 -13.33
CA GLY A 200 14.65 8.44 -12.92
C GLY A 200 13.84 7.32 -12.27
N PHE A 201 13.02 7.66 -11.25
CA PHE A 201 12.15 6.67 -10.62
C PHE A 201 11.08 6.14 -11.58
N TYR A 202 10.47 6.99 -12.39
CA TYR A 202 9.44 6.55 -13.34
C TYR A 202 10.00 5.62 -14.42
N ALA A 203 11.16 5.95 -15.00
CA ALA A 203 11.85 5.08 -15.95
C ALA A 203 12.20 3.74 -15.32
N THR A 204 12.72 3.75 -14.08
CA THR A 204 13.00 2.53 -13.32
C THR A 204 11.73 1.69 -13.14
N SER A 205 10.58 2.32 -12.84
CA SER A 205 9.31 1.61 -12.78
C SER A 205 8.91 0.97 -14.11
N PHE A 206 8.98 1.73 -15.21
CA PHE A 206 8.65 1.24 -16.55
C PHE A 206 9.52 0.05 -16.97
N PHE A 207 10.82 0.11 -16.69
CA PHE A 207 11.75 -1.00 -16.95
C PHE A 207 11.69 -2.13 -15.92
N THR A 208 10.93 -1.97 -14.83
CA THR A 208 10.59 -3.05 -13.90
C THR A 208 9.32 -3.77 -14.37
N HIS A 209 8.34 -3.00 -14.86
CA HIS A 209 7.09 -3.53 -15.39
C HIS A 209 6.48 -2.56 -16.41
N THR A 210 6.35 -3.00 -17.65
CA THR A 210 5.97 -2.14 -18.79
C THR A 210 4.58 -1.50 -18.66
N THR A 211 3.66 -2.13 -17.91
CA THR A 211 2.32 -1.56 -17.67
C THR A 211 2.36 -0.25 -16.89
N SER A 212 3.47 0.09 -16.24
CA SER A 212 3.66 1.40 -15.61
C SER A 212 3.52 2.57 -16.60
N ILE A 213 3.55 2.31 -17.92
CA ILE A 213 3.22 3.29 -18.97
C ILE A 213 1.87 3.99 -18.75
N MET A 214 0.92 3.32 -18.10
CA MET A 214 -0.39 3.90 -17.77
C MET A 214 -0.30 5.11 -16.83
N TYR A 215 0.77 5.23 -16.05
CA TYR A 215 1.03 6.38 -15.18
C TYR A 215 1.77 7.52 -15.89
N LEU A 216 2.23 7.34 -17.14
CA LEU A 216 2.93 8.38 -17.91
C LEU A 216 2.17 9.71 -17.97
N PRO A 217 0.86 9.73 -18.31
CA PRO A 217 0.13 10.99 -18.41
C PRO A 217 0.08 11.72 -17.06
N ILE A 218 0.03 10.97 -15.96
CA ILE A 218 -0.05 11.48 -14.60
C ILE A 218 1.29 12.07 -14.17
N ILE A 219 2.40 11.41 -14.49
CA ILE A 219 3.76 11.92 -14.20
C ILE A 219 4.06 13.18 -15.01
N ILE A 220 3.77 13.18 -16.33
CA ILE A 220 3.92 14.37 -17.18
C ILE A 220 3.13 15.55 -16.61
N TRP A 221 1.91 15.28 -16.15
CA TRP A 221 1.08 16.30 -15.54
C TRP A 221 1.63 16.85 -14.23
N GLY A 222 2.17 15.97 -13.38
CA GLY A 222 2.83 16.36 -12.12
C GLY A 222 4.03 17.27 -12.32
N ILE A 223 4.82 17.04 -13.36
CA ILE A 223 6.02 17.82 -13.68
C ILE A 223 5.66 19.14 -14.36
N LYS A 224 4.91 19.10 -15.47
CA LYS A 224 4.67 20.27 -16.33
C LYS A 224 3.61 21.23 -15.78
N GLY A 225 2.96 20.84 -14.68
CA GLY A 225 1.92 21.65 -14.06
C GLY A 225 0.70 21.84 -14.97
N THR A 226 -0.25 22.62 -14.46
CA THR A 226 -1.61 22.55 -14.98
C THR A 226 -1.78 23.10 -16.39
N ASN A 227 -1.03 24.07 -16.91
CA ASN A 227 -1.55 24.96 -17.98
C ASN A 227 -2.04 24.29 -19.29
N TRP A 228 -1.39 23.23 -19.77
CA TRP A 228 -1.82 22.55 -21.00
C TRP A 228 -3.02 21.60 -20.77
N ILE A 229 -3.00 20.84 -19.68
CA ILE A 229 -4.07 19.89 -19.30
C ILE A 229 -5.23 20.61 -18.58
N ARG A 230 -5.01 21.76 -17.93
CA ARG A 230 -6.05 22.62 -17.34
C ARG A 230 -7.00 23.13 -18.40
N LYS A 231 -6.58 23.28 -19.66
CA LYS A 231 -7.51 23.62 -20.75
C LYS A 231 -8.39 22.43 -21.14
N LEU A 232 -7.82 21.22 -21.14
CA LEU A 232 -8.54 19.96 -21.37
C LEU A 232 -9.47 19.60 -20.19
N PHE A 233 -9.05 19.87 -18.96
CA PHE A 233 -9.76 19.53 -17.72
C PHE A 233 -10.44 20.72 -17.03
N SER A 234 -10.30 21.98 -17.44
CA SER A 234 -11.11 23.10 -16.90
C SER A 234 -12.59 22.87 -17.18
N ILE A 235 -12.88 22.19 -18.29
CA ILE A 235 -14.20 21.67 -18.67
C ILE A 235 -14.72 20.68 -17.60
N PHE A 236 -13.83 19.90 -16.98
CA PHE A 236 -14.16 18.87 -15.99
C PHE A 236 -13.93 19.27 -14.52
N THR A 237 -13.14 20.29 -14.20
CA THR A 237 -12.67 20.53 -12.83
C THR A 237 -13.51 21.52 -12.03
N ASN A 238 -14.44 22.24 -12.66
CA ASN A 238 -15.17 23.32 -12.00
C ASN A 238 -16.70 23.27 -12.07
N SER A 239 -17.29 22.20 -12.60
CA SER A 239 -18.74 22.10 -12.67
C SER A 239 -19.23 20.98 -11.76
N LEU A 240 -20.37 21.24 -11.13
CA LEU A 240 -21.27 20.26 -10.54
C LEU A 240 -21.37 18.97 -11.39
N VAL A 241 -21.22 19.10 -12.72
CA VAL A 241 -21.25 18.03 -13.72
C VAL A 241 -20.16 16.98 -13.52
N PHE A 242 -18.92 17.30 -13.12
CA PHE A 242 -17.92 16.25 -12.85
C PHE A 242 -18.21 15.51 -11.55
N LYS A 243 -18.70 16.23 -10.54
CA LYS A 243 -19.18 15.58 -9.30
C LYS A 243 -20.38 14.68 -9.58
N ILE A 244 -21.29 15.11 -10.44
CA ILE A 244 -22.45 14.35 -10.91
C ILE A 244 -22.03 13.20 -11.81
N LEU A 245 -21.07 13.37 -12.72
CA LEU A 245 -20.54 12.32 -13.59
C LEU A 245 -19.86 11.24 -12.76
N VAL A 246 -19.05 11.63 -11.78
CA VAL A 246 -18.41 10.68 -10.87
C VAL A 246 -19.45 10.02 -9.95
N LEU A 247 -20.44 10.76 -9.45
CA LEU A 247 -21.56 10.19 -8.69
C LEU A 247 -22.42 9.24 -9.56
N PHE A 248 -22.60 9.55 -10.83
CA PHE A 248 -23.33 8.74 -11.80
C PHE A 248 -22.54 7.48 -12.16
N LEU A 249 -21.23 7.58 -12.37
CA LEU A 249 -20.34 6.44 -12.54
C LEU A 249 -20.30 5.57 -11.27
N LEU A 250 -20.42 6.17 -10.09
CA LEU A 250 -20.52 5.49 -8.80
C LEU A 250 -21.84 4.73 -8.62
N VAL A 251 -22.97 5.37 -8.92
CA VAL A 251 -24.30 4.73 -8.89
C VAL A 251 -24.37 3.66 -9.97
N SER A 252 -23.77 3.89 -11.14
CA SER A 252 -23.68 2.91 -12.21
C SER A 252 -22.82 1.72 -11.80
N ALA A 253 -21.64 1.94 -11.20
CA ALA A 253 -20.80 0.85 -10.71
C ALA A 253 -21.47 0.05 -9.57
N PHE A 254 -22.19 0.73 -8.68
CA PHE A 254 -22.98 0.09 -7.63
C PHE A 254 -24.15 -0.72 -8.22
N ALA A 255 -24.87 -0.17 -9.19
CA ALA A 255 -25.96 -0.86 -9.88
C ALA A 255 -25.47 -2.02 -10.76
N ILE A 256 -24.29 -1.90 -11.35
CA ILE A 256 -23.62 -2.93 -12.15
C ILE A 256 -23.15 -4.08 -11.24
N GLY A 257 -22.52 -3.77 -10.09
CA GLY A 257 -22.12 -4.77 -9.09
C GLY A 257 -23.30 -5.53 -8.48
N VAL A 258 -24.50 -4.95 -8.45
CA VAL A 258 -25.74 -5.62 -8.01
C VAL A 258 -26.39 -6.46 -9.12
N ARG A 259 -26.16 -6.15 -10.41
CA ARG A 259 -26.70 -6.91 -11.57
C ARG A 259 -25.63 -7.73 -12.28
N TYR A 260 -25.08 -8.68 -11.52
CA TYR A 260 -24.05 -9.66 -11.90
C TYR A 260 -24.33 -10.46 -13.21
N GLY A 261 -25.60 -10.73 -13.54
CA GLY A 261 -25.96 -11.66 -14.62
C GLY A 261 -25.82 -11.14 -16.06
N THR A 262 -25.74 -9.83 -16.29
CA THR A 262 -25.75 -9.26 -17.65
C THR A 262 -24.33 -9.07 -18.21
N LEU A 263 -23.34 -8.86 -17.34
CA LEU A 263 -21.94 -8.67 -17.71
C LEU A 263 -21.28 -10.01 -18.11
N LEU A 264 -21.59 -11.09 -17.38
CA LEU A 264 -21.16 -12.45 -17.70
C LEU A 264 -21.51 -12.86 -19.14
N LYS A 265 -22.71 -12.49 -19.62
CA LYS A 265 -23.16 -12.78 -20.98
C LYS A 265 -22.39 -12.01 -22.07
N PHE A 266 -21.83 -10.85 -21.73
CA PHE A 266 -21.00 -10.06 -22.65
C PHE A 266 -19.56 -10.61 -22.72
N PHE A 267 -19.00 -11.07 -21.60
CA PHE A 267 -17.66 -11.66 -21.55
C PHE A 267 -17.62 -13.12 -22.02
N ASP A 268 -18.73 -13.85 -21.96
CA ASP A 268 -18.89 -15.16 -22.61
C ASP A 268 -18.68 -15.11 -24.14
N MET A 269 -18.79 -13.92 -24.75
CA MET A 269 -18.53 -13.69 -26.17
C MET A 269 -17.03 -13.66 -26.51
N LEU A 270 -16.13 -13.57 -25.52
CA LEU A 270 -14.67 -13.46 -25.67
C LEU A 270 -13.92 -14.76 -25.31
N LYS A 271 -14.62 -15.91 -25.40
CA LYS A 271 -14.23 -17.23 -24.85
C LYS A 271 -12.96 -17.89 -25.40
N GLU A 272 -12.26 -17.33 -26.38
CA GLU A 272 -11.06 -17.95 -26.98
C GLU A 272 -9.75 -17.80 -26.15
N THR A 273 -9.83 -17.38 -24.88
CA THR A 273 -8.65 -17.23 -24.00
C THR A 273 -8.67 -18.18 -22.80
N GLU A 274 -8.76 -19.49 -23.06
CA GLU A 274 -8.81 -20.54 -22.03
C GLU A 274 -7.62 -20.54 -21.05
N ALA A 275 -6.43 -20.10 -21.48
CA ALA A 275 -5.24 -20.01 -20.63
C ALA A 275 -5.34 -18.93 -19.53
N LEU A 276 -6.12 -17.86 -19.77
CA LEU A 276 -6.41 -16.83 -18.76
C LEU A 276 -7.49 -17.28 -17.76
N TYR A 277 -8.34 -18.22 -18.17
CA TYR A 277 -9.46 -18.77 -17.40
C TYR A 277 -9.09 -19.89 -16.41
N ALA A 278 -8.05 -20.68 -16.70
CA ALA A 278 -7.64 -21.78 -15.83
C ALA A 278 -7.04 -21.29 -14.49
N LYS A 279 -6.26 -20.22 -14.56
CA LYS A 279 -5.60 -19.63 -13.39
C LYS A 279 -6.48 -18.63 -12.61
N SER A 280 -7.49 -18.03 -13.25
CA SER A 280 -8.48 -17.18 -12.57
C SER A 280 -9.45 -18.01 -11.73
N ARG A 281 -9.73 -19.27 -12.10
CA ARG A 281 -10.48 -20.21 -11.26
C ARG A 281 -9.82 -20.47 -9.90
N TYR A 282 -8.50 -20.47 -9.78
CA TYR A 282 -7.85 -20.59 -8.47
C TYR A 282 -8.24 -19.44 -7.51
N TRP A 283 -8.33 -18.20 -8.02
CA TRP A 283 -8.68 -17.02 -7.23
C TRP A 283 -10.18 -16.73 -7.15
N ALA A 284 -10.98 -17.24 -8.10
CA ALA A 284 -12.41 -16.98 -8.20
C ALA A 284 -13.30 -18.18 -7.80
N ALA A 285 -12.77 -19.41 -7.79
CA ALA A 285 -13.55 -20.62 -7.50
C ALA A 285 -13.62 -20.96 -6.01
N GLU A 286 -12.74 -20.42 -5.16
CA GLU A 286 -13.00 -20.45 -3.73
C GLU A 286 -14.01 -19.37 -3.38
N LYS A 287 -15.28 -19.77 -3.23
CA LYS A 287 -16.34 -19.01 -2.55
C LYS A 287 -15.99 -18.63 -1.08
N GLN A 288 -14.75 -18.81 -0.66
CA GLN A 288 -14.23 -18.42 0.63
C GLN A 288 -13.44 -17.12 0.44
N ASP A 289 -13.96 -16.03 0.97
CA ASP A 289 -13.20 -14.79 1.12
C ASP A 289 -11.93 -15.14 1.92
N THR A 290 -10.79 -15.26 1.24
CA THR A 290 -9.48 -15.69 1.77
C THR A 290 -8.91 -14.73 2.82
N GLY A 291 -9.73 -13.84 3.40
CA GLY A 291 -9.33 -12.81 4.36
C GLY A 291 -8.51 -11.67 3.75
N LEU A 292 -8.15 -11.76 2.47
CA LEU A 292 -7.44 -10.72 1.72
C LEU A 292 -8.31 -9.46 1.56
N GLY A 293 -9.63 -9.62 1.64
CA GLY A 293 -10.60 -8.52 1.63
C GLY A 293 -10.52 -7.67 0.37
N ILE A 294 -10.30 -8.32 -0.77
CA ILE A 294 -10.47 -7.72 -2.11
C ILE A 294 -11.98 -7.48 -2.40
N SER A 295 -12.87 -7.95 -1.51
CA SER A 295 -14.32 -7.88 -1.55
C SER A 295 -14.92 -6.46 -1.32
N LEU A 296 -16.25 -6.39 -1.33
CA LEU A 296 -17.13 -5.21 -1.15
C LEU A 296 -16.64 -4.18 -0.11
N THR A 297 -15.95 -4.63 0.94
CA THR A 297 -15.40 -3.78 2.01
C THR A 297 -14.36 -2.78 1.52
N LYS A 298 -13.46 -3.16 0.60
CA LYS A 298 -12.50 -2.22 -0.02
C LYS A 298 -13.21 -1.21 -0.91
N ILE A 299 -14.26 -1.63 -1.63
CA ILE A 299 -15.07 -0.73 -2.45
C ILE A 299 -15.73 0.34 -1.56
N VAL A 300 -16.30 -0.06 -0.42
CA VAL A 300 -16.92 0.85 0.55
C VAL A 300 -15.88 1.78 1.20
N GLU A 301 -14.71 1.25 1.57
CA GLU A 301 -13.60 2.04 2.12
C GLU A 301 -13.16 3.11 1.11
N PHE A 302 -12.90 2.72 -0.13
CA PHE A 302 -12.49 3.65 -1.17
C PHE A 302 -13.56 4.68 -1.52
N LEU A 303 -14.83 4.25 -1.57
CA LEU A 303 -15.97 5.14 -1.75
C LEU A 303 -16.06 6.17 -0.63
N THR A 304 -15.87 5.75 0.61
CA THR A 304 -15.91 6.62 1.79
C THR A 304 -14.79 7.65 1.74
N ILE A 305 -13.56 7.22 1.45
CA ILE A 305 -12.40 8.12 1.27
C ILE A 305 -12.68 9.13 0.15
N PHE A 306 -13.23 8.67 -0.98
CA PHE A 306 -13.57 9.51 -2.12
C PHE A 306 -14.65 10.57 -1.77
N LEU A 307 -15.74 10.15 -1.11
CA LEU A 307 -16.82 11.03 -0.72
C LEU A 307 -16.35 12.09 0.28
N ILE A 308 -15.55 11.70 1.27
CA ILE A 308 -14.97 12.64 2.24
C ILE A 308 -14.05 13.64 1.52
N ASN A 309 -13.17 13.16 0.64
CA ASN A 309 -12.31 14.02 -0.18
C ASN A 309 -13.11 15.04 -1.02
N SER A 310 -14.22 14.61 -1.62
CA SER A 310 -15.02 15.41 -2.54
C SER A 310 -15.96 16.41 -1.86
N PHE A 311 -16.47 16.08 -0.67
CA PHE A 311 -17.54 16.84 -0.01
C PHE A 311 -17.14 17.45 1.32
N MET A 312 -16.25 16.83 2.10
CA MET A 312 -15.98 17.18 3.49
C MET A 312 -14.69 17.97 3.71
N LEU A 313 -13.80 18.03 2.73
CA LEU A 313 -12.55 18.78 2.85
C LEU A 313 -12.71 20.25 2.44
N LYS A 314 -12.10 21.16 3.20
CA LYS A 314 -12.03 22.58 2.85
C LYS A 314 -11.07 22.75 1.66
N LYS A 315 -11.43 23.62 0.71
CA LYS A 315 -10.50 24.10 -0.32
C LYS A 315 -9.42 24.92 0.39
N ASN A 316 -8.26 24.32 0.66
CA ASN A 316 -7.14 25.05 1.24
C ASN A 316 -6.55 26.02 0.21
N GLN A 317 -6.14 27.20 0.66
CA GLN A 317 -5.14 28.01 -0.02
C GLN A 317 -3.76 27.36 0.20
N GLN A 318 -3.52 26.23 -0.46
CA GLN A 318 -2.22 25.56 -0.48
C GLN A 318 -1.34 26.15 -1.58
N SER A 319 -0.04 25.91 -1.46
CA SER A 319 0.89 26.18 -2.56
C SER A 319 0.36 25.51 -3.85
N PRO A 320 0.56 26.11 -5.03
CA PRO A 320 0.12 25.52 -6.30
C PRO A 320 0.63 24.08 -6.50
N ARG A 321 1.77 23.75 -5.88
CA ARG A 321 2.44 22.45 -5.97
C ARG A 321 1.77 21.38 -5.12
N ASP A 322 1.51 21.65 -3.84
CA ASP A 322 0.80 20.72 -2.95
C ASP A 322 -0.59 20.43 -3.51
N LYS A 323 -1.22 21.46 -4.08
CA LYS A 323 -2.50 21.34 -4.78
C LYS A 323 -2.43 20.39 -5.99
N ASN A 324 -1.34 20.41 -6.76
CA ASN A 324 -1.15 19.50 -7.89
C ASN A 324 -0.92 18.06 -7.42
N ARG A 325 -0.07 17.85 -6.42
CA ARG A 325 0.17 16.52 -5.83
C ARG A 325 -1.11 15.92 -5.25
N ASP A 326 -1.89 16.73 -4.53
CA ASP A 326 -3.17 16.32 -3.97
C ASP A 326 -4.17 15.92 -5.05
N MET A 327 -4.27 16.73 -6.11
CA MET A 327 -5.15 16.44 -7.24
C MET A 327 -4.71 15.20 -8.02
N ILE A 328 -3.40 15.02 -8.22
CA ILE A 328 -2.81 13.84 -8.86
C ILE A 328 -3.10 12.58 -8.07
N MET A 329 -2.85 12.60 -6.76
CA MET A 329 -3.14 11.45 -5.89
C MET A 329 -4.63 11.15 -5.86
N SER A 330 -5.52 12.16 -5.90
CA SER A 330 -6.97 11.93 -6.00
C SER A 330 -7.38 11.36 -7.36
N ILE A 331 -6.71 11.73 -8.45
CA ILE A 331 -6.98 11.16 -9.79
C ILE A 331 -6.44 9.76 -9.92
N ILE A 332 -5.22 9.50 -9.45
CA ILE A 332 -4.69 8.14 -9.33
C ILE A 332 -5.68 7.29 -8.54
N PHE A 333 -6.12 7.78 -7.37
CA PHE A 333 -7.08 7.09 -6.54
C PHE A 333 -8.39 6.82 -7.26
N THR A 334 -8.96 7.82 -7.94
CA THR A 334 -10.24 7.69 -8.65
C THR A 334 -10.14 6.77 -9.87
N SER A 335 -9.08 6.92 -10.68
CA SER A 335 -8.83 6.10 -11.87
C SER A 335 -8.58 4.65 -11.50
N LEU A 336 -7.75 4.41 -10.48
CA LEU A 336 -7.49 3.06 -10.00
C LEU A 336 -8.73 2.45 -9.33
N PHE A 337 -9.57 3.25 -8.66
CA PHE A 337 -10.82 2.77 -8.07
C PHE A 337 -11.82 2.39 -9.16
N PHE A 338 -11.93 3.20 -10.21
CA PHE A 338 -12.72 2.89 -11.39
C PHE A 338 -12.21 1.63 -12.09
N LEU A 339 -10.90 1.50 -12.27
CA LEU A 339 -10.27 0.29 -12.82
C LEU A 339 -10.59 -0.92 -11.94
N CYS A 340 -10.46 -0.81 -10.61
CA CYS A 340 -10.82 -1.89 -9.69
C CYS A 340 -12.29 -2.31 -9.83
N LEU A 341 -13.21 -1.35 -9.98
CA LEU A 341 -14.64 -1.63 -10.17
C LEU A 341 -14.94 -2.34 -11.49
N ILE A 342 -14.51 -1.78 -12.62
CA ILE A 342 -14.84 -2.34 -13.94
C ILE A 342 -14.12 -3.65 -14.24
N THR A 343 -13.02 -3.93 -13.54
CA THR A 343 -12.21 -5.13 -13.77
C THR A 343 -12.36 -6.19 -12.67
N SER A 344 -13.13 -5.92 -11.61
CA SER A 344 -13.40 -6.88 -10.52
C SER A 344 -14.06 -8.17 -11.00
N ASP A 345 -14.92 -8.09 -12.02
CA ASP A 345 -15.65 -9.23 -12.58
C ASP A 345 -15.08 -9.72 -13.93
N ILE A 346 -14.05 -9.05 -14.46
CA ILE A 346 -13.30 -9.52 -15.63
C ILE A 346 -12.27 -10.52 -15.10
N GLY A 347 -12.69 -11.78 -14.96
CA GLY A 347 -11.85 -12.87 -14.50
C GLY A 347 -10.54 -12.95 -15.30
N GLY A 348 -9.47 -12.43 -14.72
CA GLY A 348 -8.17 -12.39 -15.37
C GLY A 348 -7.17 -11.56 -14.58
N TYR A 349 -5.90 -11.96 -14.61
CA TYR A 349 -4.80 -11.26 -13.94
C TYR A 349 -4.63 -9.79 -14.35
N PHE A 350 -5.25 -9.34 -15.43
CA PHE A 350 -5.11 -7.99 -15.96
C PHE A 350 -5.70 -6.93 -15.00
N SER A 351 -6.81 -7.24 -14.32
CA SER A 351 -7.47 -6.40 -13.31
C SER A 351 -6.61 -6.20 -12.07
N LEU A 352 -6.09 -7.31 -11.54
CA LEU A 352 -5.19 -7.38 -10.39
C LEU A 352 -3.86 -6.68 -10.69
N ARG A 353 -3.26 -6.90 -11.87
CA ARG A 353 -1.95 -6.33 -12.27
C ARG A 353 -1.96 -4.80 -12.40
N ILE A 354 -3.11 -4.20 -12.70
CA ILE A 354 -3.26 -2.75 -12.90
C ILE A 354 -3.69 -2.03 -11.61
N GLY A 355 -4.44 -2.70 -10.72
CA GLY A 355 -4.99 -2.13 -9.48
C GLY A 355 -4.11 -2.26 -8.21
N LEU A 356 -2.94 -2.89 -8.30
CA LEU A 356 -2.08 -3.20 -7.13
C LEU A 356 -1.59 -1.99 -6.34
N LEU A 357 -1.39 -0.85 -7.00
CA LEU A 357 -1.01 0.39 -6.30
C LEU A 357 -2.10 0.85 -5.33
N LEU A 358 -3.39 0.62 -5.65
CA LEU A 358 -4.48 0.85 -4.69
C LEU A 358 -4.63 -0.28 -3.70
N LEU A 359 -4.56 -1.53 -4.15
CA LEU A 359 -4.85 -2.66 -3.28
C LEU A 359 -3.78 -2.82 -2.21
N GLY A 360 -2.48 -2.81 -2.56
CA GLY A 360 -1.38 -2.96 -1.61
C GLY A 360 -1.12 -1.68 -0.80
N PHE A 361 -1.12 -0.52 -1.45
CA PHE A 361 -0.74 0.75 -0.83
C PHE A 361 -1.93 1.67 -0.49
N SER A 362 -3.15 1.14 -0.34
CA SER A 362 -4.36 1.93 -0.02
C SER A 362 -4.16 2.91 1.14
N GLY A 363 -3.41 2.51 2.17
CA GLY A 363 -3.13 3.33 3.34
C GLY A 363 -2.43 4.66 3.04
N ILE A 364 -1.65 4.73 1.96
CA ILE A 364 -1.02 5.97 1.51
C ILE A 364 -2.07 7.05 1.26
N PHE A 365 -3.21 6.71 0.67
CA PHE A 365 -4.23 7.69 0.27
C PHE A 365 -4.99 8.30 1.46
N TYR A 366 -4.86 7.73 2.66
CA TYR A 366 -5.38 8.35 3.89
C TYR A 366 -4.68 9.67 4.23
N TYR A 367 -3.49 9.97 3.67
CA TYR A 367 -2.82 11.26 3.89
C TYR A 367 -3.74 12.45 3.56
N GLN A 368 -4.59 12.30 2.53
CA GLN A 368 -5.52 13.36 2.12
C GLN A 368 -6.55 13.67 3.21
N LEU A 369 -6.98 12.66 3.95
CA LEU A 369 -7.95 12.79 5.05
C LEU A 369 -7.27 13.32 6.32
N LEU A 370 -6.02 12.90 6.55
CA LEU A 370 -5.23 13.22 7.73
C LEU A 370 -4.67 14.65 7.70
N ASP A 371 -4.18 15.14 6.57
CA ASP A 371 -3.53 16.46 6.51
C ASP A 371 -4.51 17.60 6.18
N LYS A 372 -5.57 17.32 5.41
CA LYS A 372 -6.50 18.37 5.01
C LYS A 372 -7.41 18.80 6.16
N LYS A 373 -7.83 20.06 6.11
CA LYS A 373 -8.82 20.62 7.05
C LYS A 373 -10.20 20.15 6.65
N TRP A 374 -10.89 19.50 7.56
CA TRP A 374 -12.30 19.13 7.37
C TRP A 374 -13.18 20.35 7.59
N LYS A 375 -14.32 20.40 6.89
CA LYS A 375 -15.37 21.40 7.12
C LYS A 375 -15.87 21.33 8.56
N ILE A 376 -15.96 20.12 9.09
CA ILE A 376 -16.43 19.80 10.43
C ILE A 376 -15.29 19.11 11.20
N PRO A 377 -14.54 19.83 12.05
CA PRO A 377 -13.32 19.29 12.69
C PRO A 377 -13.58 18.10 13.64
N TYR A 378 -14.67 18.07 14.39
CA TYR A 378 -14.94 16.98 15.34
C TYR A 378 -15.15 15.64 14.63
N LEU A 379 -15.77 15.64 13.45
CA LEU A 379 -15.97 14.43 12.63
C LEU A 379 -14.65 13.84 12.16
N LYS A 380 -13.61 14.66 11.97
CA LYS A 380 -12.28 14.18 11.56
C LYS A 380 -11.70 13.23 12.60
N ASN A 381 -11.71 13.63 13.87
CA ASN A 381 -11.12 12.83 14.95
C ASN A 381 -11.93 11.54 15.18
N ILE A 382 -13.25 11.63 15.13
CA ILE A 382 -14.15 10.45 15.24
C ILE A 382 -13.89 9.49 14.07
N PHE A 383 -13.83 10.02 12.84
CA PHE A 383 -13.54 9.22 11.65
C PHE A 383 -12.19 8.50 11.78
N ILE A 384 -11.12 9.23 12.14
CA ILE A 384 -9.78 8.65 12.31
C ILE A 384 -9.80 7.53 13.35
N ALA A 385 -10.46 7.73 14.49
CA ALA A 385 -10.55 6.71 15.54
C ALA A 385 -11.29 5.45 15.04
N ILE A 386 -12.48 5.62 14.44
CA ILE A 386 -13.27 4.51 13.91
C ILE A 386 -12.51 3.78 12.79
N SER A 387 -11.88 4.51 11.87
CA SER A 387 -11.14 3.90 10.77
C SER A 387 -9.91 3.15 11.25
N LEU A 388 -9.16 3.66 12.25
CA LEU A 388 -8.04 2.95 12.86
C LEU A 388 -8.50 1.63 13.49
N ILE A 389 -9.59 1.65 14.26
CA ILE A 389 -10.16 0.44 14.87
C ILE A 389 -10.60 -0.54 13.78
N ALA A 390 -11.30 -0.07 12.75
CA ALA A 390 -11.81 -0.92 11.68
C ALA A 390 -10.69 -1.62 10.89
N VAL A 391 -9.64 -0.89 10.48
CA VAL A 391 -8.52 -1.49 9.74
C VAL A 391 -7.70 -2.43 10.63
N PHE A 392 -7.54 -2.10 11.92
CA PHE A 392 -6.85 -2.98 12.87
C PHE A 392 -7.63 -4.28 13.12
N LEU A 393 -8.95 -4.22 13.33
CA LEU A 393 -9.79 -5.41 13.47
C LEU A 393 -9.78 -6.27 12.21
N ARG A 394 -9.79 -5.65 11.03
CA ARG A 394 -9.65 -6.37 9.77
C ARG A 394 -8.29 -7.07 9.67
N PHE A 395 -7.21 -6.39 10.06
CA PHE A 395 -5.88 -6.99 10.09
C PHE A 395 -5.82 -8.16 11.07
N PHE A 396 -6.41 -8.00 12.25
CA PHE A 396 -6.50 -9.05 13.25
C PHE A 396 -7.30 -10.27 12.75
N TYR A 397 -8.43 -10.03 12.08
CA TYR A 397 -9.21 -11.08 11.42
C TYR A 397 -8.42 -11.80 10.34
N PHE A 398 -7.63 -11.06 9.54
CA PHE A 398 -6.73 -11.65 8.56
C PHE A 398 -5.69 -12.56 9.22
N LEU A 399 -5.06 -12.11 10.32
CA LEU A 399 -4.11 -12.94 11.07
C LEU A 399 -4.77 -14.16 11.70
N TYR A 400 -6.01 -14.05 12.18
CA TYR A 400 -6.74 -15.18 12.77
C TYR A 400 -7.09 -16.27 11.76
N ASN A 401 -7.23 -15.91 10.49
CA ASN A 401 -7.51 -16.86 9.42
C ASN A 401 -6.25 -17.39 8.72
N GLN A 402 -5.07 -16.99 9.18
CA GLN A 402 -3.81 -17.65 8.82
C GLN A 402 -3.90 -19.13 9.22
N GLY A 403 -3.48 -20.03 8.34
CA GLY A 403 -3.62 -21.47 8.59
C GLY A 403 -4.86 -22.13 7.97
N LYS A 404 -5.84 -21.36 7.49
CA LYS A 404 -7.11 -21.89 6.95
C LYS A 404 -7.28 -21.71 5.43
N GLY A 405 -6.40 -20.95 4.80
CA GLY A 405 -6.36 -20.75 3.35
C GLY A 405 -4.96 -21.03 2.81
N GLU A 406 -4.78 -20.94 1.50
CA GLU A 406 -3.52 -21.34 0.84
C GLU A 406 -2.32 -20.41 1.09
N LEU A 407 -2.57 -19.21 1.64
CA LEU A 407 -1.51 -18.26 2.00
C LEU A 407 -1.19 -18.39 3.49
N TYR A 408 -0.05 -19.01 3.80
CA TYR A 408 0.43 -19.21 5.18
C TYR A 408 1.58 -18.27 5.49
N TYR A 409 1.42 -17.54 6.60
CA TYR A 409 2.45 -16.66 7.14
C TYR A 409 3.00 -17.32 8.40
N LEU A 410 4.32 -17.52 8.48
CA LEU A 410 4.95 -18.20 9.61
C LEU A 410 4.28 -19.55 9.91
N ASN A 411 4.14 -20.39 8.87
CA ASN A 411 3.46 -21.69 8.94
C ASN A 411 2.00 -21.62 9.43
N GLY A 412 1.34 -20.47 9.27
CA GLY A 412 -0.07 -20.28 9.66
C GLY A 412 -0.29 -19.98 11.13
N GLN A 413 0.78 -19.78 11.92
CA GLN A 413 0.69 -19.55 13.36
C GLN A 413 1.25 -18.19 13.80
N PRO A 414 0.83 -17.06 13.21
CA PRO A 414 1.43 -15.75 13.48
C PRO A 414 1.30 -15.30 14.95
N PHE A 415 0.30 -15.80 15.68
CA PHE A 415 0.08 -15.48 17.11
C PHE A 415 0.92 -16.32 18.08
N GLU A 416 1.49 -17.43 17.62
CA GLU A 416 2.30 -18.33 18.44
C GLU A 416 3.81 -18.08 18.26
N ASN A 417 4.18 -17.25 17.27
CA ASN A 417 5.56 -16.91 16.98
C ASN A 417 5.98 -15.62 17.69
N SER A 418 6.80 -15.77 18.74
CA SER A 418 7.43 -14.64 19.42
C SER A 418 8.60 -14.08 18.60
N ILE A 419 9.24 -13.03 19.12
CA ILE A 419 10.44 -12.48 18.49
C ILE A 419 11.56 -13.51 18.34
N LEU A 420 11.67 -14.49 19.25
CA LEU A 420 12.68 -15.55 19.15
C LEU A 420 12.42 -16.45 17.95
N GLU A 421 11.16 -16.81 17.69
CA GLU A 421 10.79 -17.57 16.50
C GLU A 421 11.03 -16.77 15.22
N TYR A 422 10.77 -15.46 15.20
CA TYR A 422 11.10 -14.59 14.05
C TYR A 422 12.61 -14.58 13.77
N ILE A 423 13.44 -14.45 14.80
CA ILE A 423 14.90 -14.46 14.68
C ILE A 423 15.37 -15.83 14.21
N LYS A 424 14.84 -16.91 14.80
CA LYS A 424 15.17 -18.28 14.44
C LYS A 424 14.79 -18.57 12.99
N LEU A 425 13.58 -18.24 12.56
CA LEU A 425 13.12 -18.40 11.19
C LEU A 425 13.98 -17.62 10.21
N ALA A 426 14.31 -16.36 10.52
CA ALA A 426 15.21 -15.59 9.68
C ALA A 426 16.58 -16.26 9.57
N TYR A 427 17.17 -16.66 10.70
CA TYR A 427 18.47 -17.33 10.73
C TYR A 427 18.48 -18.64 9.94
N GLU A 428 17.52 -19.52 10.20
CA GLU A 428 17.37 -20.82 9.51
C GLU A 428 17.10 -20.64 8.02
N SER A 429 16.28 -19.66 7.63
CA SER A 429 16.00 -19.39 6.22
C SER A 429 17.19 -18.79 5.48
N PHE A 430 18.05 -18.01 6.17
CA PHE A 430 19.33 -17.56 5.62
C PHE A 430 20.33 -18.71 5.45
N THR A 431 20.25 -19.77 6.27
CA THR A 431 21.19 -20.91 6.21
C THR A 431 20.75 -22.02 5.27
N ASN A 432 19.46 -22.38 5.29
CA ASN A 432 18.93 -23.56 4.59
C ASN A 432 18.18 -23.23 3.29
N ASP A 433 17.96 -21.94 3.02
CA ASP A 433 17.26 -21.38 1.87
C ASP A 433 15.78 -21.79 1.71
N VAL A 434 15.00 -21.00 0.98
CA VAL A 434 13.53 -21.22 0.89
C VAL A 434 13.19 -22.32 -0.12
N GLN A 435 12.34 -23.28 0.29
CA GLN A 435 11.76 -24.26 -0.63
C GLN A 435 10.66 -23.61 -1.48
N ILE A 436 10.71 -23.83 -2.80
CA ILE A 436 9.71 -23.34 -3.74
C ILE A 436 8.63 -24.42 -3.88
N GLU A 437 7.41 -24.15 -3.43
CA GLU A 437 6.28 -25.02 -3.68
C GLU A 437 5.80 -24.85 -5.13
N ILE A 438 6.06 -25.87 -5.96
CA ILE A 438 5.53 -25.94 -7.32
C ILE A 438 4.12 -26.53 -7.22
N PHE A 439 3.10 -25.68 -7.15
CA PHE A 439 1.72 -26.14 -7.36
C PHE A 439 1.58 -26.65 -8.80
N ARG A 440 1.21 -27.93 -8.94
CA ARG A 440 0.85 -28.56 -10.22
C ARG A 440 -0.59 -28.25 -10.59
#